data_AF-A0A174L8T7-F1
#
_entry.id   AF-A0A174L8T7-F1
#
_cell.length_a   1.000
_cell.length_b   1.000
_cell.length_c   1.000
_cell.angle_alpha   90.00
_cell.angle_beta   90.00
_cell.angle_gamma   90.00
#
_symmetry.space_group_name_H-M   'P 1'
#
loop_
_entity.id
_entity.type
_entity.pdbx_description
1 polymer ?
#
loop_
_entity_poly.entity_id
_entity_poly.type
_entity_poly.pdbx_seq_one_letter_code
_entity_poly.pdbx_strand_id
1 'polypeptide(L)'
;MGVFDENLNCYFHVAIGVDLDGNFSSVQGIGFEFEMETYAEGGRNDGPLFFRRNTVPQRLILEGGIMSSFQMELWMRAAMLGTTTPVLGLIQLCNEKGVPVHGWTITDAYPVKYEGPILNALEGQVAISRIELMHTGLLQLF
;
A
#
# COMPACT_ATOMS: atom_id res chain seq x y z
N MET A 1 -26.28 14.88 -8.08
CA MET A 1 -26.42 13.43 -7.88
C MET A 1 -25.61 12.79 -8.99
N GLY A 2 -24.33 12.51 -8.72
CA GLY A 2 -23.37 12.09 -9.74
C GLY A 2 -23.69 10.67 -10.20
N VAL A 3 -23.76 10.48 -11.52
CA VAL A 3 -23.84 9.16 -12.15
C VAL A 3 -22.61 8.36 -11.70
N PHE A 4 -22.81 7.30 -10.93
CA PHE A 4 -21.75 6.33 -10.67
C PHE A 4 -21.47 5.64 -12.01
N ASP A 5 -20.34 5.98 -12.60
CA ASP A 5 -19.85 5.32 -13.81
C ASP A 5 -19.45 3.89 -13.39
N GLU A 6 -20.30 2.90 -13.67
CA GLU A 6 -20.12 1.50 -13.26
C GLU A 6 -18.91 0.83 -13.93
N ASN A 7 -18.26 1.50 -14.89
CA ASN A 7 -17.06 1.00 -15.57
C ASN A 7 -15.78 1.49 -14.87
N LEU A 8 -15.51 0.92 -13.71
CA LEU A 8 -14.19 0.98 -13.08
C LEU A 8 -13.27 -0.02 -13.77
N ASN A 9 -12.56 0.43 -14.81
CA ASN A 9 -11.45 -0.34 -15.35
C ASN A 9 -10.26 -0.30 -14.35
N CYS A 10 -9.48 -1.37 -14.26
CA CYS A 10 -8.43 -1.55 -13.23
C CYS A 10 -7.17 -0.69 -13.45
N TYR A 11 -7.31 0.56 -13.93
CA TYR A 11 -6.20 1.49 -14.00
C TYR A 11 -6.00 2.11 -12.62
N PHE A 12 -4.81 1.96 -12.08
CA PHE A 12 -4.45 2.60 -10.82
C PHE A 12 -3.03 3.15 -10.88
N HIS A 13 -2.84 4.22 -10.13
CA HIS A 13 -1.59 4.93 -10.01
C HIS A 13 -1.14 4.94 -8.55
N VAL A 14 0.15 4.78 -8.30
CA VAL A 14 0.70 4.72 -6.95
C VAL A 14 1.86 5.69 -6.85
N ALA A 15 1.79 6.57 -5.85
CA ALA A 15 2.84 7.51 -5.49
C ALA A 15 3.15 7.38 -3.99
N ILE A 16 4.39 7.07 -3.63
CA ILE A 16 4.88 6.95 -2.25
C ILE A 16 6.01 7.96 -2.07
N GLY A 17 5.73 9.01 -1.31
CA GLY A 17 6.63 10.15 -1.14
C GLY A 17 7.06 10.74 -2.47
N VAL A 18 8.36 11.04 -2.57
CA VAL A 18 9.03 11.38 -3.84
C VAL A 18 9.84 10.21 -4.37
N ASP A 19 9.76 9.06 -3.70
CA ASP A 19 10.69 7.95 -3.84
C ASP A 19 10.21 6.91 -4.84
N LEU A 20 8.89 6.74 -4.94
CA LEU A 20 8.25 5.77 -5.82
C LEU A 20 7.00 6.38 -6.45
N ASP A 21 6.96 6.46 -7.77
CA ASP A 21 5.84 7.00 -8.53
C ASP A 21 5.69 6.16 -9.80
N GLY A 22 4.51 5.59 -10.02
CA GLY A 22 4.26 4.86 -11.27
C GLY A 22 3.00 4.02 -11.29
N ASN A 23 2.89 3.25 -12.37
CA ASN A 23 1.84 2.27 -12.58
C ASN A 23 2.38 0.87 -12.25
N PHE A 24 1.52 0.07 -11.63
CA PHE A 24 1.86 -1.25 -11.11
C PHE A 24 0.91 -2.28 -11.72
N SER A 25 1.35 -3.54 -11.82
CA SER A 25 0.48 -4.64 -12.27
C SER A 25 -0.42 -5.15 -11.15
N SER A 26 0.01 -5.03 -9.88
CA SER A 26 -0.83 -5.37 -8.73
C SER A 26 -0.49 -4.50 -7.51
N VAL A 27 -1.51 -4.16 -6.72
CA VAL A 27 -1.40 -3.59 -5.37
C VAL A 27 -2.21 -4.47 -4.45
N GLN A 28 -1.59 -4.98 -3.38
CA GLN A 28 -2.22 -5.86 -2.40
C GLN A 28 -1.98 -5.34 -0.98
N GLY A 29 -2.85 -5.75 -0.06
CA GLY A 29 -2.73 -5.35 1.35
C GLY A 29 -3.29 -3.96 1.67
N ILE A 30 -4.18 -3.43 0.83
CA ILE A 30 -4.95 -2.22 1.13
C ILE A 30 -5.93 -2.55 2.26
N GLY A 31 -5.55 -2.23 3.50
CA GLY A 31 -6.36 -2.45 4.69
C GLY A 31 -5.74 -1.80 5.92
N PHE A 32 -6.47 -1.83 7.03
CA PHE A 32 -5.96 -1.44 8.34
C PHE A 32 -6.51 -2.37 9.40
N GLU A 33 -5.77 -2.56 10.49
CA GLU A 33 -6.15 -3.44 11.58
C GLU A 33 -5.76 -2.82 12.92
N PHE A 34 -6.62 -3.00 13.91
CA PHE A 34 -6.37 -2.63 15.30
C PHE A 34 -6.30 -3.89 16.16
N GLU A 35 -5.35 -3.93 17.08
CA GLU A 35 -5.39 -4.89 18.17
C GLU A 35 -6.57 -4.52 19.09
N MET A 36 -7.43 -5.49 19.39
CA MET A 36 -8.62 -5.32 20.22
C MET A 36 -8.45 -6.07 21.54
N GLU A 37 -8.72 -5.39 22.65
CA GLU A 37 -8.78 -5.98 23.99
C GLU A 37 -10.24 -6.17 24.41
N THR A 38 -10.55 -7.34 24.97
CA THR A 38 -11.88 -7.67 25.46
C THR A 38 -11.88 -7.63 26.98
N TYR A 39 -12.80 -6.87 27.57
CA TYR A 39 -12.93 -6.71 29.00
C TYR A 39 -14.32 -7.13 29.48
N ALA A 40 -14.37 -8.06 30.44
CA ALA A 40 -15.62 -8.50 31.05
C ALA A 40 -15.84 -7.74 32.36
N GLU A 41 -16.80 -6.82 32.36
CA GLU A 41 -17.20 -6.06 33.54
C GLU A 41 -18.18 -6.87 34.40
N GLY A 42 -17.99 -6.85 35.72
CA GLY A 42 -18.91 -7.50 36.66
C GLY A 42 -20.29 -6.84 36.63
N GLY A 43 -21.36 -7.65 36.70
CA GLY A 43 -22.75 -7.17 36.70
C GLY A 43 -23.33 -6.91 35.31
N ARG A 44 -22.50 -7.01 34.26
CA ARG A 44 -22.93 -6.86 32.87
C ARG A 44 -23.02 -8.23 32.19
N ASN A 45 -24.24 -8.70 31.90
CA ASN A 45 -24.50 -10.03 31.33
C ASN A 45 -24.88 -10.00 29.83
N ASP A 46 -25.04 -8.81 29.25
CA ASP A 46 -25.37 -8.57 27.84
C ASP A 46 -24.16 -8.64 26.89
N GLY A 47 -22.93 -8.68 27.42
CA GLY A 47 -21.72 -8.91 26.65
C GLY A 47 -20.49 -8.14 27.16
N PRO A 48 -19.29 -8.47 26.63
CA PRO A 48 -18.06 -7.79 27.03
C PRO A 48 -17.92 -6.39 26.40
N LEU A 49 -17.00 -5.60 26.95
CA LEU A 49 -16.53 -4.35 26.37
C LEU A 49 -15.32 -4.62 25.46
N PHE A 50 -15.21 -3.85 24.38
CA PHE A 50 -14.08 -3.90 23.45
C PHE A 50 -13.33 -2.57 23.47
N PHE A 51 -12.02 -2.65 23.63
CA PHE A 51 -11.11 -1.50 23.66
C PHE A 51 -10.06 -1.63 22.57
N ARG A 52 -9.80 -0.55 21.85
CA ARG A 52 -8.69 -0.50 20.88
C ARG A 52 -7.38 -0.33 21.61
N ARG A 53 -6.39 -1.16 21.28
CA ARG A 53 -4.99 -1.04 21.71
C ARG A 53 -4.18 -0.32 20.62
N ASN A 54 -3.15 -0.98 20.11
CA ASN A 54 -2.24 -0.43 19.14
C ASN A 54 -2.75 -0.68 17.72
N THR A 55 -2.35 0.19 16.80
CA THR A 55 -2.49 -0.10 15.37
C THR A 55 -1.49 -1.17 14.98
N VAL A 56 -1.95 -2.18 14.24
CA VAL A 56 -1.11 -3.26 13.75
C VAL A 56 -0.48 -2.81 12.43
N PRO A 57 0.86 -2.69 12.32
CA PRO A 57 1.49 -2.34 11.05
C PRO A 57 1.14 -3.36 9.97
N GLN A 58 0.64 -2.89 8.84
CA GLN A 58 0.22 -3.72 7.72
C GLN A 58 1.27 -3.69 6.60
N ARG A 59 1.16 -4.66 5.67
CA ARG A 59 2.04 -4.79 4.51
C ARG A 59 1.30 -4.38 3.25
N LEU A 60 1.84 -3.41 2.53
CA LEU A 60 1.45 -3.11 1.17
C LEU A 60 2.43 -3.79 0.22
N ILE A 61 1.91 -4.59 -0.70
CA ILE A 61 2.72 -5.30 -1.69
C ILE A 61 2.40 -4.71 -3.05
N LEU A 62 3.44 -4.22 -3.73
CA LEU A 62 3.33 -3.65 -5.06
C LEU A 62 4.15 -4.49 -6.03
N GLU A 63 3.52 -4.93 -7.11
CA GLU A 63 4.18 -5.68 -8.19
C GLU A 63 4.00 -4.94 -9.50
N GLY A 64 5.00 -4.97 -10.36
CA GLY A 64 4.98 -4.26 -11.63
C GLY A 64 6.22 -4.57 -12.45
N GLY A 65 6.30 -3.97 -13.64
CA GLY A 65 7.50 -4.03 -14.47
C GLY A 65 8.75 -3.50 -13.74
N ILE A 66 9.89 -3.40 -14.43
CA ILE A 66 11.13 -2.89 -13.82
C ILE A 66 10.90 -1.50 -13.20
N MET A 67 10.92 -1.43 -11.87
CA MET A 67 10.74 -0.21 -11.08
C MET A 67 12.09 0.46 -10.82
N SER A 68 12.85 0.79 -11.86
CA SER A 68 14.17 1.39 -11.70
C SER A 68 14.11 2.91 -11.87
N SER A 69 13.73 3.62 -10.80
CA SER A 69 14.01 5.05 -10.68
C SER A 69 15.21 5.26 -9.74
N PHE A 70 16.01 6.30 -10.01
CA PHE A 70 17.12 6.67 -9.12
C PHE A 70 16.65 6.98 -7.69
N GLN A 71 15.45 7.53 -7.56
CA GLN A 71 14.84 7.86 -6.26
C GLN A 71 14.51 6.61 -5.46
N MET A 72 13.92 5.58 -6.10
CA MET A 72 13.60 4.32 -5.45
C MET A 72 14.87 3.61 -4.95
N GLU A 73 15.93 3.62 -5.76
CA GLU A 73 17.22 3.09 -5.35
C GLU A 73 17.79 3.83 -4.12
N LEU A 74 17.74 5.16 -4.12
CA LEU A 74 18.21 5.98 -3.00
C LEU A 74 17.39 5.71 -1.72
N TRP A 75 16.08 5.57 -1.85
CA TRP A 75 15.17 5.27 -0.75
C TRP A 75 15.45 3.89 -0.14
N MET A 76 15.63 2.87 -0.96
CA MET A 76 16.02 1.53 -0.51
C MET A 76 17.39 1.55 0.18
N ARG A 77 18.39 2.25 -0.38
CA ARG A 77 19.71 2.41 0.25
C ARG A 77 19.62 3.12 1.60
N ALA A 78 18.83 4.19 1.71
CA ALA A 78 18.60 4.87 2.98
C ALA A 78 17.93 3.95 4.01
N ALA A 79 16.99 3.11 3.57
CA ALA A 79 16.36 2.11 4.43
C ALA A 79 17.35 1.05 4.94
N MET A 80 18.26 0.58 4.09
CA MET A 80 19.33 -0.34 4.48
C MET A 80 20.30 0.27 5.51
N LEU A 81 20.52 1.59 5.43
CA LEU A 81 21.35 2.33 6.37
C LEU A 81 20.60 2.77 7.64
N GLY A 82 19.29 2.52 7.72
CA GLY A 82 18.45 2.96 8.83
C GLY A 82 18.24 4.47 8.90
N THR A 83 18.46 5.20 7.81
CA THR A 83 18.33 6.67 7.73
C THR A 83 17.06 7.13 7.03
N THR A 84 16.28 6.22 6.46
CA THR A 84 15.00 6.58 5.84
C THR A 84 13.96 6.90 6.91
N THR A 85 13.08 7.82 6.58
CA THR A 85 11.96 8.23 7.42
C THR A 85 10.65 7.76 6.78
N PRO A 86 9.60 7.47 7.57
CA PRO A 86 8.30 7.11 7.01
C PRO A 86 7.74 8.24 6.14
N VAL A 87 7.11 7.87 5.03
CA VAL A 87 6.54 8.82 4.06
C VAL A 87 5.05 8.59 3.85
N LEU A 88 4.34 9.61 3.36
CA LEU A 88 2.95 9.45 2.93
C LEU A 88 2.89 8.80 1.55
N GLY A 89 1.84 8.02 1.32
CA GLY A 89 1.55 7.42 0.02
C GLY A 89 0.13 7.71 -0.45
N LEU A 90 -0.08 7.61 -1.76
CA LEU A 90 -1.36 7.75 -2.41
C LEU A 90 -1.52 6.62 -3.45
N ILE A 91 -2.61 5.88 -3.33
CA ILE A 91 -3.09 4.96 -4.37
C ILE A 91 -4.35 5.58 -4.95
N GLN A 92 -4.41 5.73 -6.27
CA GLN A 92 -5.57 6.26 -6.97
C GLN A 92 -6.09 5.21 -7.93
N LEU A 93 -7.36 4.85 -7.77
CA LEU A 93 -8.11 4.12 -8.79
C LEU A 93 -8.65 5.16 -9.78
N CYS A 94 -8.44 4.94 -11.07
CA CYS A 94 -8.90 5.84 -12.12
C CYS A 94 -9.91 5.13 -13.03
N ASN A 95 -10.77 5.93 -13.68
CA ASN A 95 -11.61 5.44 -14.76
C ASN A 95 -10.82 5.30 -16.08
N GLU A 96 -11.52 4.90 -17.15
CA GLU A 96 -10.96 4.70 -18.49
C GLU A 96 -10.29 5.95 -19.10
N LYS A 97 -10.65 7.14 -18.60
CA LYS A 97 -10.08 8.43 -19.04
C LYS A 97 -8.87 8.84 -18.20
N GLY A 98 -8.42 7.99 -17.27
CA GLY A 98 -7.34 8.29 -16.33
C GLY A 98 -7.74 9.27 -15.22
N VAL A 99 -9.03 9.54 -15.03
CA VAL A 99 -9.52 10.44 -13.97
C VAL A 99 -9.64 9.66 -12.67
N PRO A 100 -9.03 10.11 -11.56
CA PRO A 100 -9.20 9.48 -10.25
C PRO A 100 -10.67 9.46 -9.83
N VAL A 101 -11.16 8.28 -9.49
CA VAL A 101 -12.54 8.02 -9.06
C VAL A 101 -12.60 7.55 -7.61
N HIS A 102 -11.50 6.97 -7.11
CA HIS A 102 -11.36 6.55 -5.73
C HIS A 102 -9.89 6.56 -5.33
N GLY A 103 -9.58 6.66 -4.04
CA GLY A 103 -8.20 6.59 -3.61
C GLY A 103 -8.00 6.27 -2.13
N TRP A 104 -6.76 5.95 -1.81
CA TRP A 104 -6.32 5.63 -0.46
C TRP A 104 -5.04 6.38 -0.15
N THR A 105 -5.03 7.12 0.95
CA THR A 105 -3.81 7.68 1.54
C THR A 105 -3.21 6.67 2.49
N ILE A 106 -1.94 6.39 2.32
CA ILE A 106 -1.14 5.54 3.18
C ILE A 106 -0.32 6.42 4.12
N THR A 107 -0.32 6.11 5.41
CA THR A 107 0.46 6.85 6.41
C THR A 107 1.63 6.03 6.91
N ASP A 108 2.75 6.71 7.12
CA ASP A 108 4.02 6.14 7.61
C ASP A 108 4.50 4.93 6.80
N ALA A 109 4.48 5.04 5.47
CA ALA A 109 5.00 4.01 4.59
C ALA A 109 6.53 3.92 4.68
N TYR A 110 7.05 2.71 4.84
CA TYR A 110 8.47 2.40 4.97
C TYR A 110 8.81 1.17 4.12
N PRO A 111 9.88 1.19 3.30
CA PRO A 111 10.22 0.04 2.46
C PRO A 111 10.89 -1.05 3.30
N VAL A 112 10.39 -2.27 3.19
CA VAL A 112 10.90 -3.41 3.99
C VAL A 112 11.51 -4.51 3.15
N LYS A 113 11.15 -4.60 1.87
CA LYS A 113 11.65 -5.65 0.98
C LYS A 113 11.57 -5.22 -0.48
N TYR A 114 12.57 -5.62 -1.26
CA TYR A 114 12.55 -5.54 -2.72
C TYR A 114 13.01 -6.87 -3.30
N GLU A 115 12.31 -7.36 -4.30
CA GLU A 115 12.65 -8.54 -5.09
C GLU A 115 12.69 -8.14 -6.56
N GLY A 116 13.85 -8.31 -7.18
CA GLY A 116 14.03 -8.07 -8.61
C GLY A 116 13.35 -9.14 -9.47
N PRO A 117 13.25 -8.91 -10.79
CA PRO A 117 12.63 -9.86 -11.69
C PRO A 117 13.44 -11.14 -11.83
N ILE A 118 12.74 -12.24 -12.08
CA ILE A 118 13.36 -13.50 -12.52
C ILE A 118 13.80 -13.31 -13.97
N LEU A 119 15.10 -13.40 -14.23
CA LEU A 119 15.68 -13.25 -15.56
C LEU A 119 16.05 -14.63 -16.11
N ASN A 120 15.33 -15.08 -17.13
CA ASN A 120 15.59 -16.34 -17.84
C ASN A 120 15.78 -16.06 -19.33
N ALA A 121 16.97 -16.31 -19.87
CA ALA A 121 17.27 -16.07 -21.28
C ALA A 121 16.57 -17.06 -22.24
N LEU A 122 16.00 -18.16 -21.73
CA LEU A 122 15.32 -19.19 -22.51
C LEU A 122 13.79 -19.00 -22.55
N GLU A 123 13.23 -18.18 -21.66
CA GLU A 123 11.79 -17.97 -21.54
C GLU A 123 11.45 -16.48 -21.68
N GLY A 124 10.54 -16.14 -22.61
CA GLY A 124 10.10 -14.77 -22.84
C GLY A 124 9.06 -14.29 -21.81
N GLN A 125 9.40 -14.30 -20.52
CA GLN A 125 8.52 -13.79 -19.47
C GLN A 125 8.68 -12.28 -19.27
N VAL A 126 7.60 -11.61 -18.86
CA VAL A 126 7.65 -10.19 -18.49
C VAL A 126 8.45 -10.05 -17.19
N ALA A 127 9.43 -9.16 -17.17
CA ALA A 127 10.23 -8.88 -15.99
C ALA A 127 9.39 -8.12 -14.94
N ILE A 128 8.92 -8.83 -13.92
CA ILE A 128 8.14 -8.27 -12.82
C ILE A 128 9.00 -8.18 -11.56
N SER A 129 9.09 -6.99 -10.98
CA SER A 129 9.67 -6.77 -9.65
C SER A 129 8.58 -6.58 -8.60
N ARG A 130 8.93 -6.86 -7.34
CA ARG A 130 8.04 -6.74 -6.18
C ARG A 130 8.70 -5.88 -5.12
N ILE A 131 7.94 -4.92 -4.58
CA ILE A 131 8.33 -4.12 -3.42
C ILE A 131 7.28 -4.29 -2.32
N GLU A 132 7.75 -4.47 -1.09
CA GLU A 132 6.89 -4.52 0.08
C GLU A 132 7.17 -3.32 0.97
N LEU A 133 6.09 -2.66 1.39
CA LEU A 133 6.10 -1.55 2.31
C LEU A 133 5.41 -1.96 3.61
N MET A 134 5.91 -1.48 4.74
CA MET A 134 5.16 -1.44 5.99
C MET A 134 4.46 -0.09 6.09
N HIS A 135 3.24 -0.06 6.63
CA HIS A 135 2.57 1.19 6.96
C HIS A 135 1.75 1.04 8.25
N THR A 136 1.46 2.16 8.91
CA THR A 136 0.72 2.19 10.18
C THR A 136 -0.74 2.59 9.99
N GLY A 137 -1.12 3.08 8.81
CA GLY A 137 -2.48 3.55 8.62
C GLY A 137 -2.84 3.73 7.15
N LEU A 138 -4.15 3.79 6.93
CA LEU A 138 -4.76 3.94 5.64
C LEU A 138 -6.05 4.74 5.80
N LEU A 139 -6.21 5.78 4.99
CA LEU A 139 -7.39 6.64 4.96
C LEU A 139 -8.00 6.60 3.57
N GLN A 140 -9.30 6.32 3.50
CA GLN A 140 -10.05 6.33 2.25
C GLN A 140 -10.33 7.77 1.80
N LEU A 141 -10.18 8.03 0.51
CA LEU A 141 -10.48 9.29 -0.15
C LEU A 141 -11.56 9.09 -1.22
N PHE A 142 -12.57 9.96 -1.17
CA PHE A 142 -13.71 10.12 -2.10
C PHE A 142 -14.71 8.97 -2.15
#